data_AF-A0A418YSN1-F1
#
_entry.id   AF-A0A418YSN1-F1
#
_cell.length_a   1.000
_cell.length_b   1.000
_cell.length_c   1.000
_cell.angle_alpha   90.00
_cell.angle_beta   90.00
_cell.angle_gamma   90.00
#
_symmetry.space_group_name_H-M   'P 1'
#
loop_
_entity.id
_entity.type
_entity.pdbx_description
1 polymer ?
#
loop_
_entity_poly.entity_id
_entity_poly.type
_entity_poly.pdbx_seq_one_letter_code
_entity_poly.pdbx_strand_id
1 'polypeptide(L)'
;MRRIIRTISSLIAGGLLVATGVGAPVSALADRRVTVSADSLAPFGGIRLYRPGDPPRATALFLSGDGGWNAGTAAIAHDLAERGILVAGVSTPTFLRALERGRERCINPNYALVALARDVQHRAGVRAYMKPIIIGYSAGATLAYASLAQWPDGAYRAVISLGFSADMPGRKPWCSAPGFTAHAITKPSRGWLFAANRRISLPWIVVQGRRDTVVDFAAARRFVADVPHARLIDLPQGDHGFADRTRWMPRLMAALGPMRVPVDAATVADLPLTVLPPARRGDHDDRMAVIYSGDGGWVGLDRDIASQLAAKSIPVVGIDSLSYFWSQRTPAGAGQDLRHLIAAYSARWHRPRVMLIGYSFGADVLPAIVGTLDPQTRDHIASLSLLGLGPTADFQFHLASWLNLDSAQAQPTVPAIMRLRDLPIRCIRGTLEEESACPAIPRRFATQIIVPGGHHFGRNAALLATIVLAPSARQRV
;
A
#
# COMPACT_ATOMS: atom_id res chain seq x y z
N MET A 1 53.31 71.32 36.80
CA MET A 1 54.72 71.10 37.20
C MET A 1 54.77 69.99 38.24
N ARG A 2 55.83 69.18 38.20
CA ARG A 2 56.08 67.91 38.94
C ARG A 2 55.81 67.94 40.45
N ARG A 3 55.68 66.71 41.00
CA ARG A 3 55.80 66.21 42.40
C ARG A 3 54.42 65.69 42.93
N ILE A 4 54.24 64.57 43.65
CA ILE A 4 55.13 63.69 44.43
C ILE A 4 54.30 62.52 45.05
N ILE A 5 54.94 61.35 45.27
CA ILE A 5 54.82 60.39 46.40
C ILE A 5 53.59 59.45 46.58
N ARG A 6 53.92 58.14 46.46
CA ARG A 6 53.69 56.95 47.33
C ARG A 6 52.53 56.97 48.35
N THR A 7 51.81 55.84 48.45
CA THR A 7 51.96 54.91 49.60
C THR A 7 51.41 53.50 49.29
N ILE A 8 52.08 52.51 49.90
CA ILE A 8 51.86 51.06 49.88
C ILE A 8 51.15 50.68 51.18
N SER A 9 50.22 49.71 51.13
CA SER A 9 49.89 48.70 52.17
C SER A 9 48.84 47.74 51.54
N SER A 10 49.14 46.49 51.17
CA SER A 10 49.26 45.29 52.04
C SER A 10 47.94 45.05 52.79
N LEU A 11 47.17 43.96 52.62
CA LEU A 11 47.50 42.55 52.81
C LEU A 11 46.25 41.64 52.56
N ILE A 12 46.50 40.36 52.22
CA ILE A 12 45.70 39.12 52.50
C ILE A 12 44.46 38.90 51.62
N ALA A 13 44.51 38.09 50.56
CA ALA A 13 44.56 36.61 50.47
C ALA A 13 43.20 35.92 50.73
N GLY A 14 42.75 35.17 49.71
CA GLY A 14 41.59 34.28 49.80
C GLY A 14 41.02 33.97 48.42
N GLY A 15 41.62 33.00 47.72
CA GLY A 15 41.14 32.55 46.43
C GLY A 15 39.77 31.88 46.52
N LEU A 16 38.90 32.19 45.55
CA LEU A 16 37.75 31.35 45.21
C LEU A 16 37.75 31.16 43.69
N LEU A 17 38.01 29.93 43.27
CA LEU A 17 37.82 29.49 41.88
C LEU A 17 36.36 29.72 41.50
N VAL A 18 36.09 30.68 40.62
CA VAL A 18 34.81 30.76 39.91
C VAL A 18 34.91 29.81 38.71
N ALA A 19 34.46 28.58 38.88
CA ALA A 19 34.17 27.70 37.76
C ALA A 19 32.93 28.26 37.03
N THR A 20 33.16 28.99 35.94
CA THR A 20 32.08 29.38 35.01
C THR A 20 31.61 28.14 34.26
N GLY A 21 30.67 27.41 34.87
CA GLY A 21 29.90 26.39 34.18
C GLY A 21 29.05 27.06 33.10
N VAL A 22 29.50 26.97 31.85
CA VAL A 22 28.64 27.19 30.68
C VAL A 22 27.63 26.04 30.68
N GLY A 23 26.51 26.23 31.36
CA GLY A 23 25.36 25.35 31.23
C GLY A 23 24.88 25.46 29.78
N ALA A 24 25.20 24.45 28.97
CA ALA A 24 24.54 24.27 27.68
C ALA A 24 23.03 24.30 27.93
N PRO A 25 22.23 24.98 27.08
CA PRO A 25 20.80 24.95 27.22
C PRO A 25 20.38 23.48 27.06
N VAL A 26 19.89 22.89 28.14
CA VAL A 26 19.13 21.65 28.08
C VAL A 26 17.94 21.99 27.19
N SER A 27 18.03 21.63 25.90
CA SER A 27 16.87 21.64 25.04
C SER A 27 15.84 20.75 25.74
N ALA A 28 14.81 21.38 26.31
CA ALA A 28 13.66 20.67 26.82
C ALA A 28 13.20 19.76 25.69
N LEU A 29 13.34 18.45 25.88
CA LEU A 29 12.73 17.45 25.04
C LEU A 29 11.24 17.79 25.04
N ALA A 30 10.76 18.42 23.96
CA ALA A 30 9.35 18.66 23.76
C ALA A 30 8.66 17.31 24.00
N ASP A 31 7.72 17.31 24.94
CA ASP A 31 7.06 16.10 25.42
C ASP A 31 6.52 15.32 24.21
N ARG A 32 7.14 14.19 23.88
CA ARG A 32 6.82 13.34 22.72
C ARG A 32 5.51 12.59 22.98
N ARG A 33 4.43 13.34 23.20
CA ARG A 33 3.12 12.76 23.53
C ARG A 33 2.47 12.18 22.29
N VAL A 34 1.92 10.99 22.45
CA VAL A 34 0.95 10.44 21.50
C VAL A 34 -0.31 11.31 21.57
N THR A 35 -0.82 11.74 20.41
CA THR A 35 -2.11 12.41 20.33
C THR A 35 -3.18 11.44 19.88
N VAL A 36 -4.34 11.48 20.52
CA VAL A 36 -5.46 10.59 20.22
C VAL A 36 -6.64 11.42 19.74
N SER A 37 -7.14 11.13 18.54
CA SER A 37 -8.36 11.74 18.00
C SER A 37 -9.41 10.67 17.68
N ALA A 38 -10.66 11.12 17.58
CA ALA A 38 -11.79 10.30 17.18
C ALA A 38 -12.38 10.88 15.91
N ASP A 39 -12.61 10.02 14.92
CA ASP A 39 -13.21 10.38 13.64
C ASP A 39 -14.27 9.35 13.25
N SER A 40 -15.00 9.60 12.17
CA SER A 40 -15.92 8.64 11.58
C SER A 40 -15.63 8.49 10.09
N LEU A 41 -15.53 7.25 9.62
CA LEU A 41 -15.34 6.96 8.20
C LEU A 41 -16.18 5.74 7.83
N ALA A 42 -17.01 5.85 6.79
CA ALA A 42 -17.70 4.69 6.23
C ALA A 42 -16.69 3.77 5.52
N PRO A 43 -16.85 2.43 5.58
CA PRO A 43 -17.87 1.65 6.29
C PRO A 43 -17.54 1.35 7.77
N PHE A 44 -16.47 1.91 8.32
CA PHE A 44 -15.93 1.58 9.64
C PHE A 44 -16.70 2.18 10.82
N GLY A 45 -17.50 3.21 10.57
CA GLY A 45 -18.12 4.01 11.62
C GLY A 45 -17.05 4.79 12.38
N GLY A 46 -17.16 4.82 13.71
CA GLY A 46 -16.17 5.49 14.56
C GLY A 46 -14.79 4.83 14.50
N ILE A 47 -13.77 5.62 14.20
CA ILE A 47 -12.35 5.24 14.26
C ILE A 47 -11.64 6.01 15.39
N ARG A 48 -10.49 5.50 15.84
CA ARG A 48 -9.61 6.16 16.80
C ARG A 48 -8.21 6.28 16.24
N LEU A 49 -7.70 7.48 16.10
CA LEU A 49 -6.38 7.72 15.52
C LEU A 49 -5.37 8.05 16.61
N TYR A 50 -4.30 7.27 16.70
CA TYR A 50 -3.18 7.44 17.62
C TYR A 50 -1.97 7.90 16.81
N ARG A 51 -1.54 9.14 17.03
CA ARG A 51 -0.47 9.76 16.24
C ARG A 51 0.78 9.90 17.10
N PRO A 52 1.95 9.41 16.63
CA PRO A 52 3.21 9.67 17.29
C PRO A 52 3.54 11.17 17.30
N GLY A 53 4.35 11.61 18.27
CA GLY A 53 4.81 13.00 18.35
C GLY A 53 5.82 13.38 17.25
N ASP A 54 6.62 12.41 16.78
CA ASP A 54 7.49 12.57 15.60
C ASP A 54 6.77 12.09 14.32
N PRO A 55 7.26 12.45 13.11
CA PRO A 55 6.75 11.87 11.86
C PRO A 55 6.72 10.34 11.92
N PRO A 56 5.60 9.70 11.53
CA PRO A 56 5.45 8.26 11.67
C PRO A 56 6.47 7.51 10.80
N ARG A 57 7.00 6.42 11.33
CA ARG A 57 7.96 5.53 10.64
C ARG A 57 7.30 4.28 10.07
N ALA A 58 6.05 4.05 10.46
CA ALA A 58 5.17 3.00 9.96
C ALA A 58 3.72 3.39 10.27
N THR A 59 2.79 2.71 9.63
CA THR A 59 1.35 2.92 9.81
C THR A 59 0.68 1.58 10.08
N ALA A 60 -0.41 1.59 10.86
CA ALA A 60 -1.14 0.39 11.20
C ALA A 60 -2.65 0.62 11.23
N LEU A 61 -3.41 -0.36 10.74
CA LEU A 61 -4.84 -0.47 10.97
C LEU A 61 -5.07 -1.56 12.00
N PHE A 62 -5.68 -1.21 13.14
CA PHE A 62 -5.89 -2.13 14.25
C PHE A 62 -7.38 -2.49 14.36
N LEU A 63 -7.69 -3.72 13.97
CA LEU A 63 -8.99 -4.37 14.05
C LEU A 63 -9.20 -4.94 15.47
N SER A 64 -10.20 -4.44 16.18
CA SER A 64 -10.52 -4.87 17.55
C SER A 64 -11.02 -6.32 17.64
N GLY A 65 -11.24 -6.79 18.86
CA GLY A 65 -11.94 -8.06 19.11
C GLY A 65 -13.45 -7.97 19.00
N ASP A 66 -14.10 -9.06 19.41
CA ASP A 66 -15.54 -9.32 19.38
C ASP A 66 -16.37 -8.25 20.11
N GLY A 67 -15.82 -7.70 21.20
CA GLY A 67 -16.44 -6.63 21.98
C GLY A 67 -16.33 -5.23 21.37
N GLY A 68 -15.70 -5.09 20.20
CA GLY A 68 -15.40 -3.78 19.62
C GLY A 68 -14.18 -3.10 20.25
N TRP A 69 -13.98 -1.82 19.91
CA TRP A 69 -12.85 -1.02 20.41
C TRP A 69 -13.00 -0.73 21.90
N ASN A 70 -12.01 -1.10 22.71
CA ASN A 70 -12.04 -0.97 24.18
C ASN A 70 -10.69 -0.52 24.76
N ALA A 71 -10.59 -0.45 26.09
CA ALA A 71 -9.40 0.02 26.80
C ALA A 71 -8.15 -0.86 26.53
N GLY A 72 -8.30 -2.17 26.39
CA GLY A 72 -7.19 -3.08 26.10
C GLY A 72 -6.59 -2.84 24.70
N THR A 73 -7.44 -2.74 23.68
CA THR A 73 -7.00 -2.41 22.31
C THR A 73 -6.46 -0.98 22.23
N ALA A 74 -7.05 -0.03 22.97
CA ALA A 74 -6.56 1.34 23.06
C ALA A 74 -5.14 1.41 23.66
N ALA A 75 -4.87 0.66 24.73
CA ALA A 75 -3.55 0.61 25.35
C ALA A 75 -2.49 0.04 24.40
N ILE A 76 -2.80 -1.03 23.66
CA ILE A 76 -1.89 -1.57 22.64
C ILE A 76 -1.64 -0.55 21.52
N ALA A 77 -2.68 0.15 21.05
CA ALA A 77 -2.54 1.19 20.03
C ALA A 77 -1.65 2.35 20.51
N HIS A 78 -1.80 2.75 21.78
CA HIS A 78 -0.97 3.78 22.40
C HIS A 78 0.51 3.35 22.46
N ASP A 79 0.80 2.14 22.94
CA ASP A 79 2.17 1.61 23.00
C ASP A 79 2.84 1.56 21.62
N LEU A 80 2.08 1.22 20.57
CA LEU A 80 2.56 1.24 19.18
C LEU A 80 2.86 2.67 18.71
N ALA A 81 2.01 3.63 19.07
CA ALA A 81 2.21 5.04 18.74
C ALA A 81 3.41 5.67 19.45
N GLU A 82 3.67 5.31 20.71
CA GLU A 82 4.91 5.71 21.42
C GLU A 82 6.18 5.22 20.69
N ARG A 83 6.06 4.13 19.91
CA ARG A 83 7.15 3.56 19.12
C ARG A 83 7.25 4.12 17.71
N GLY A 84 6.47 5.18 17.41
CA GLY A 84 6.52 5.90 16.13
C GLY A 84 5.61 5.31 15.05
N ILE A 85 4.60 4.52 15.42
CA ILE A 85 3.63 3.94 14.48
C ILE A 85 2.33 4.77 14.52
N LEU A 86 1.88 5.27 13.38
CA LEU A 86 0.54 5.85 13.27
C LEU A 86 -0.51 4.73 13.30
N VAL A 87 -1.43 4.73 14.26
CA VAL A 87 -2.42 3.65 14.40
C VAL A 87 -3.84 4.17 14.23
N ALA A 88 -4.61 3.56 13.32
CA ALA A 88 -6.06 3.72 13.26
C ALA A 88 -6.76 2.50 13.86
N GLY A 89 -7.40 2.71 15.00
CA GLY A 89 -8.25 1.74 15.67
C GLY A 89 -9.63 1.64 15.05
N VAL A 90 -10.07 0.41 14.78
CA VAL A 90 -11.30 0.07 14.08
C VAL A 90 -12.07 -0.98 14.87
N SER A 91 -13.39 -0.77 15.01
CA SER A 91 -14.30 -1.77 15.58
C SER A 91 -14.57 -2.89 14.58
N THR A 92 -14.02 -4.09 14.82
CA THR A 92 -14.26 -5.28 13.97
C THR A 92 -15.75 -5.63 13.84
N PRO A 93 -16.56 -5.64 14.93
CA PRO A 93 -18.00 -5.92 14.80
C PRO A 93 -18.73 -4.91 13.91
N THR A 94 -18.35 -3.64 13.96
CA THR A 94 -18.95 -2.61 13.09
C THR A 94 -18.57 -2.86 11.64
N PHE A 95 -17.30 -3.11 11.36
CA PHE A 95 -16.82 -3.33 10.00
C PHE A 95 -17.39 -4.62 9.39
N LEU A 96 -17.42 -5.73 10.13
CA LEU A 96 -18.04 -6.99 9.69
C LEU A 96 -19.52 -6.82 9.36
N ARG A 97 -20.29 -6.10 10.19
CA ARG A 97 -21.70 -5.80 9.89
C ARG A 97 -21.85 -5.01 8.59
N ALA A 98 -20.94 -4.09 8.31
CA ALA A 98 -20.97 -3.33 7.06
C ALA A 98 -20.64 -4.21 5.85
N LEU A 99 -19.64 -5.10 5.96
CA LEU A 99 -19.31 -6.06 4.90
C LEU A 99 -20.46 -7.03 4.61
N GLU A 100 -21.12 -7.54 5.65
CA GLU A 100 -22.31 -8.41 5.54
C GLU A 100 -23.49 -7.69 4.87
N ARG A 101 -23.70 -6.40 5.15
CA ARG A 101 -24.79 -5.60 4.56
C ARG A 101 -24.45 -4.97 3.21
N GLY A 102 -23.18 -4.97 2.81
CA GLY A 102 -22.73 -4.39 1.55
C GLY A 102 -23.44 -5.01 0.34
N ARG A 103 -23.44 -4.28 -0.79
CA ARG A 103 -24.10 -4.75 -2.02
C ARG A 103 -23.34 -5.88 -2.73
N GLU A 104 -22.06 -6.05 -2.40
CA GLU A 104 -21.22 -7.10 -2.95
C GLU A 104 -21.76 -8.49 -2.64
N ARG A 105 -21.64 -9.39 -3.64
CA ARG A 105 -22.10 -10.78 -3.55
C ARG A 105 -21.29 -11.61 -2.56
N CYS A 106 -20.06 -11.18 -2.26
CA CYS A 106 -19.17 -11.85 -1.35
C CYS A 106 -18.33 -10.85 -0.52
N ILE A 107 -17.76 -11.29 0.59
CA ILE A 107 -16.92 -10.48 1.47
C ILE A 107 -15.48 -10.45 0.96
N ASN A 108 -14.94 -9.24 0.78
CA ASN A 108 -13.52 -8.96 0.65
C ASN A 108 -13.22 -7.64 1.39
N PRO A 109 -12.51 -7.66 2.54
CA PRO A 109 -12.30 -6.47 3.35
C PRO A 109 -11.22 -5.53 2.76
N ASN A 110 -10.45 -6.00 1.78
CA ASN A 110 -9.20 -5.37 1.39
C ASN A 110 -9.36 -3.95 0.82
N TYR A 111 -10.34 -3.73 -0.05
CA TYR A 111 -10.54 -2.40 -0.65
C TYR A 111 -10.86 -1.34 0.40
N ALA A 112 -11.75 -1.67 1.34
CA ALA A 112 -12.09 -0.77 2.43
C ALA A 112 -10.87 -0.51 3.34
N LEU A 113 -10.07 -1.53 3.64
CA LEU A 113 -8.86 -1.36 4.47
C LEU A 113 -7.81 -0.49 3.78
N VAL A 114 -7.56 -0.68 2.48
CA VAL A 114 -6.64 0.18 1.72
C VAL A 114 -7.16 1.61 1.65
N ALA A 115 -8.47 1.81 1.46
CA ALA A 115 -9.09 3.13 1.52
C ALA A 115 -8.87 3.81 2.87
N LEU A 116 -9.15 3.13 3.98
CA LEU A 116 -8.92 3.66 5.32
C LEU A 116 -7.45 4.01 5.55
N ALA A 117 -6.52 3.15 5.15
CA ALA A 117 -5.09 3.40 5.33
C ALA A 117 -4.61 4.64 4.59
N ARG A 118 -5.10 4.87 3.36
CA ARG A 118 -4.78 6.08 2.58
C ARG A 118 -5.36 7.32 3.25
N ASP A 119 -6.64 7.26 3.58
CA ASP A 119 -7.36 8.34 4.21
C ASP A 119 -6.72 8.79 5.53
N VAL A 120 -6.43 7.83 6.41
CA VAL A 120 -5.77 8.07 7.69
C VAL A 120 -4.40 8.70 7.49
N GLN A 121 -3.61 8.23 6.51
CA GLN A 121 -2.27 8.77 6.26
C GLN A 121 -2.28 10.19 5.71
N HIS A 122 -3.21 10.51 4.82
CA HIS A 122 -3.38 11.87 4.31
C HIS A 122 -3.85 12.83 5.41
N ARG A 123 -4.90 12.47 6.17
CA ARG A 123 -5.30 13.23 7.37
C ARG A 123 -4.18 13.31 8.39
N ALA A 124 -3.27 12.33 8.36
CA ALA A 124 -2.09 12.32 9.18
C ALA A 124 -0.94 13.22 8.70
N GLY A 125 -1.03 13.80 7.50
CA GLY A 125 0.06 14.57 6.89
C GLY A 125 1.30 13.71 6.63
N VAL A 126 1.13 12.39 6.44
CA VAL A 126 2.24 11.50 6.14
C VAL A 126 2.82 11.87 4.78
N ARG A 127 4.14 12.11 4.73
CA ARG A 127 4.81 12.68 3.54
C ARG A 127 4.93 11.71 2.37
N ALA A 128 5.01 10.42 2.64
CA ALA A 128 5.11 9.36 1.65
C ALA A 128 4.21 8.20 2.08
N TYR A 129 3.46 7.63 1.15
CA TYR A 129 2.59 6.51 1.45
C TYR A 129 3.39 5.34 2.02
N MET A 130 2.96 4.84 3.17
CA MET A 130 3.49 3.63 3.79
C MET A 130 2.42 2.56 3.73
N LYS A 131 2.74 1.41 3.12
CA LYS A 131 1.86 0.24 3.20
C LYS A 131 1.56 -0.07 4.67
N PRO A 132 0.29 -0.18 5.08
CA PRO A 132 -0.06 -0.36 6.48
C PRO A 132 0.30 -1.76 6.98
N ILE A 133 0.56 -1.86 8.28
CA ILE A 133 0.52 -3.10 9.02
C ILE A 133 -0.93 -3.36 9.43
N ILE A 134 -1.50 -4.51 9.09
CA ILE A 134 -2.83 -4.87 9.59
C ILE A 134 -2.65 -5.61 10.90
N ILE A 135 -3.24 -5.11 11.97
CA ILE A 135 -3.19 -5.73 13.30
C ILE A 135 -4.61 -6.14 13.65
N GLY A 136 -4.77 -7.34 14.18
CA GLY A 136 -6.06 -7.83 14.63
C GLY A 136 -5.96 -8.46 16.01
N TYR A 137 -6.99 -8.25 16.84
CA TYR A 137 -7.18 -8.91 18.13
C TYR A 137 -8.44 -9.77 18.12
N SER A 138 -8.38 -11.01 18.63
CA SER A 138 -9.51 -11.97 18.64
C SER A 138 -10.19 -12.10 17.27
N ALA A 139 -11.49 -11.85 17.11
CA ALA A 139 -12.15 -11.83 15.79
C ALA A 139 -11.46 -10.89 14.78
N GLY A 140 -10.89 -9.77 15.23
CA GLY A 140 -10.08 -8.90 14.38
C GLY A 140 -8.81 -9.58 13.87
N ALA A 141 -8.22 -10.50 14.64
CA ALA A 141 -7.06 -11.31 14.28
C ALA A 141 -7.39 -12.27 13.14
N THR A 142 -8.59 -12.85 13.16
CA THR A 142 -9.13 -13.69 12.09
C THR A 142 -9.45 -12.88 10.84
N LEU A 143 -10.08 -11.71 10.98
CA LEU A 143 -10.35 -10.80 9.86
C LEU A 143 -9.05 -10.30 9.21
N ALA A 144 -8.03 -10.00 10.02
CA ALA A 144 -6.70 -9.61 9.54
C ALA A 144 -6.08 -10.72 8.70
N TYR A 145 -6.10 -11.98 9.17
CA TYR A 145 -5.65 -13.11 8.37
C TYR A 145 -6.48 -13.30 7.09
N ALA A 146 -7.81 -13.22 7.17
CA ALA A 146 -8.67 -13.37 5.99
C ALA A 146 -8.36 -12.31 4.92
N SER A 147 -8.10 -11.06 5.35
CA SER A 147 -7.67 -10.00 4.44
C SER A 147 -6.37 -10.35 3.70
N LEU A 148 -5.36 -10.85 4.43
CA LEU A 148 -4.10 -11.31 3.86
C LEU A 148 -4.29 -12.53 2.94
N ALA A 149 -5.06 -13.51 3.38
CA ALA A 149 -5.26 -14.75 2.64
C ALA A 149 -6.04 -14.51 1.33
N GLN A 150 -6.94 -13.53 1.28
CA GLN A 150 -7.60 -13.10 0.04
C GLN A 150 -6.69 -12.24 -0.87
N TRP A 151 -5.59 -11.70 -0.33
CA TRP A 151 -4.62 -10.89 -1.06
C TRP A 151 -3.17 -11.23 -0.70
N PRO A 152 -2.68 -12.42 -1.10
CA PRO A 152 -1.40 -12.97 -0.63
C PRO A 152 -0.15 -12.12 -0.96
N ASP A 153 -0.26 -11.27 -2.00
CA ASP A 153 0.75 -10.30 -2.47
C ASP A 153 0.25 -8.84 -2.31
N GLY A 154 -0.62 -8.61 -1.32
CA GLY A 154 -1.45 -7.41 -1.21
C GLY A 154 -0.75 -6.12 -0.79
N ALA A 155 -1.58 -5.10 -0.53
CA ALA A 155 -1.16 -3.73 -0.21
C ALA A 155 -0.62 -3.55 1.23
N TYR A 156 -0.23 -4.62 1.92
CA TYR A 156 0.16 -4.59 3.32
C TYR A 156 1.66 -4.74 3.49
N ARG A 157 2.19 -4.11 4.54
CA ARG A 157 3.60 -4.30 4.93
C ARG A 157 3.82 -5.63 5.64
N ALA A 158 2.87 -5.98 6.49
CA ALA A 158 2.79 -7.19 7.29
C ALA A 158 1.37 -7.32 7.87
N VAL A 159 1.03 -8.51 8.35
CA VAL A 159 -0.20 -8.74 9.14
C VAL A 159 0.17 -9.33 10.49
N ILE A 160 -0.49 -8.85 11.55
CA ILE A 160 -0.33 -9.31 12.93
C ILE A 160 -1.68 -9.80 13.45
N SER A 161 -1.71 -11.00 14.00
CA SER A 161 -2.90 -11.59 14.62
C SER A 161 -2.60 -11.91 16.09
N LEU A 162 -3.33 -11.28 17.02
CA LEU A 162 -3.25 -11.50 18.47
C LEU A 162 -4.45 -12.36 18.88
N GLY A 163 -4.21 -13.60 19.33
CA GLY A 163 -5.31 -14.51 19.72
C GLY A 163 -6.05 -15.05 18.51
N PHE A 164 -5.35 -15.69 17.58
CA PHE A 164 -5.89 -16.10 16.27
C PHE A 164 -6.71 -17.40 16.36
N SER A 165 -7.92 -17.37 15.81
CA SER A 165 -8.66 -18.57 15.36
C SER A 165 -8.98 -18.48 13.87
N ALA A 166 -9.17 -19.64 13.22
CA ALA A 166 -9.44 -19.70 11.79
C ALA A 166 -10.92 -19.55 11.43
N ASP A 167 -11.80 -19.46 12.42
CA ASP A 167 -13.25 -19.39 12.24
C ASP A 167 -13.80 -17.97 12.48
N MET A 168 -14.78 -17.58 11.67
CA MET A 168 -15.42 -16.27 11.76
C MET A 168 -16.94 -16.39 11.56
N PRO A 169 -17.76 -15.84 12.47
CA PRO A 169 -19.21 -15.84 12.31
C PRO A 169 -19.62 -15.00 11.10
N GLY A 170 -20.70 -15.38 10.44
CA GLY A 170 -21.18 -14.68 9.25
C GLY A 170 -22.15 -15.48 8.41
N ARG A 171 -22.74 -14.84 7.41
CA ARG A 171 -23.70 -15.47 6.48
C ARG A 171 -23.29 -15.27 5.03
N LYS A 172 -22.82 -14.07 4.66
CA LYS A 172 -22.39 -13.79 3.29
C LYS A 172 -21.14 -14.61 2.95
N PRO A 173 -21.06 -15.21 1.74
CA PRO A 173 -19.86 -15.93 1.31
C PRO A 173 -18.66 -15.02 1.19
N TRP A 174 -17.47 -15.57 1.35
CA TRP A 174 -16.22 -14.85 1.13
C TRP A 174 -15.77 -14.96 -0.32
N CYS A 175 -15.19 -13.89 -0.86
CA CYS A 175 -14.77 -13.87 -2.25
C CYS A 175 -13.62 -14.85 -2.49
N SER A 176 -13.70 -15.63 -3.57
CA SER A 176 -12.63 -16.50 -4.01
C SER A 176 -11.37 -15.70 -4.35
N ALA A 177 -10.21 -16.22 -3.95
CA ALA A 177 -8.91 -15.68 -4.31
C ALA A 177 -7.92 -16.84 -4.47
N PRO A 178 -6.81 -16.65 -5.21
CA PRO A 178 -5.81 -17.69 -5.40
C PRO A 178 -5.29 -18.26 -4.06
N GLY A 179 -5.55 -19.55 -3.82
CA GLY A 179 -5.15 -20.25 -2.60
C GLY A 179 -6.00 -19.94 -1.35
N PHE A 180 -6.99 -19.06 -1.45
CA PHE A 180 -7.92 -18.78 -0.36
C PHE A 180 -9.09 -19.76 -0.40
N THR A 181 -9.42 -20.35 0.75
CA THR A 181 -10.55 -21.25 0.89
C THR A 181 -11.28 -20.96 2.19
N ALA A 182 -12.61 -20.87 2.11
CA ALA A 182 -13.51 -20.67 3.23
C ALA A 182 -14.63 -21.72 3.16
N HIS A 183 -14.78 -22.51 4.21
CA HIS A 183 -15.82 -23.54 4.32
C HIS A 183 -16.92 -23.07 5.26
N ALA A 184 -18.19 -23.22 4.87
CA ALA A 184 -19.29 -22.91 5.77
C ALA A 184 -19.30 -23.89 6.96
N ILE A 185 -19.48 -23.36 8.16
CA ILE A 185 -19.57 -24.13 9.41
C ILE A 185 -20.83 -23.75 10.18
N THR A 186 -21.31 -24.66 11.02
CA THR A 186 -22.46 -24.45 11.93
C THR A 186 -22.06 -24.41 13.40
N LYS A 187 -20.82 -24.80 13.73
CA LYS A 187 -20.24 -24.79 15.08
C LYS A 187 -18.87 -24.10 15.05
N PRO A 188 -18.48 -23.33 16.09
CA PRO A 188 -19.25 -23.07 17.32
C PRO A 188 -20.48 -22.17 17.07
N SER A 189 -20.49 -21.44 15.96
CA SER A 189 -21.66 -20.73 15.45
C SER A 189 -21.70 -20.82 13.92
N ARG A 190 -22.82 -20.40 13.32
CA ARG A 190 -22.93 -20.30 11.86
C ARG A 190 -21.93 -19.28 11.32
N GLY A 191 -21.04 -19.72 10.45
CA GLY A 191 -19.96 -18.88 9.93
C GLY A 191 -19.11 -19.59 8.91
N TRP A 192 -17.82 -19.23 8.90
CA TRP A 192 -16.82 -19.68 7.95
C TRP A 192 -15.57 -20.17 8.68
N LEU A 193 -15.02 -21.30 8.25
CA LEU A 193 -13.71 -21.79 8.61
C LEU A 193 -12.74 -21.53 7.45
N PHE A 194 -11.70 -20.74 7.70
CA PHE A 194 -10.67 -20.45 6.71
C PHE A 194 -9.60 -21.54 6.71
N ALA A 195 -9.07 -21.85 5.53
CA ALA A 195 -7.90 -22.71 5.37
C ALA A 195 -6.60 -21.89 5.32
N ALA A 196 -5.48 -22.55 5.57
CA ALA A 196 -4.15 -21.98 5.39
C ALA A 196 -3.89 -21.68 3.90
N ASN A 197 -3.56 -20.43 3.55
CA ASN A 197 -3.20 -20.06 2.18
C ASN A 197 -1.69 -20.22 1.96
N ARG A 198 -1.31 -21.26 1.21
CA ARG A 198 0.09 -21.59 0.84
C ARG A 198 0.73 -20.65 -0.19
N ARG A 199 -0.01 -19.65 -0.68
CA ARG A 199 0.47 -18.66 -1.65
C ARG A 199 0.84 -17.31 -1.01
N ILE A 200 0.64 -17.15 0.29
CA ILE A 200 1.01 -15.92 1.02
C ILE A 200 2.52 -15.67 0.84
N SER A 201 2.88 -14.47 0.42
CA SER A 201 4.27 -14.02 0.28
C SER A 201 4.63 -12.90 1.28
N LEU A 202 3.62 -12.32 1.93
CA LEU A 202 3.80 -11.29 2.93
C LEU A 202 4.00 -11.87 4.34
N PRO A 203 4.79 -11.20 5.19
CA PRO A 203 4.97 -11.63 6.57
C PRO A 203 3.67 -11.63 7.37
N TRP A 204 3.37 -12.76 8.00
CA TRP A 204 2.26 -12.91 8.94
C TRP A 204 2.77 -13.28 10.33
N ILE A 205 2.57 -12.42 11.31
CA ILE A 205 3.03 -12.65 12.69
C ILE A 205 1.82 -12.99 13.55
N VAL A 206 1.86 -14.14 14.20
CA VAL A 206 0.83 -14.54 15.16
C VAL A 206 1.42 -14.47 16.56
N VAL A 207 0.78 -13.72 17.45
CA VAL A 207 1.13 -13.71 18.88
C VAL A 207 0.08 -14.51 19.61
N GLN A 208 0.50 -15.60 20.25
CA GLN A 208 -0.43 -16.55 20.86
C GLN A 208 0.02 -16.96 22.26
N GLY A 209 -0.92 -16.86 23.20
CA GLY A 209 -0.77 -17.35 24.57
C GLY A 209 -0.99 -18.86 24.66
N ARG A 210 -0.16 -19.57 25.43
CA ARG A 210 -0.38 -21.00 25.73
C ARG A 210 -1.49 -21.25 26.74
N ARG A 211 -1.84 -20.23 27.53
CA ARG A 211 -2.94 -20.27 28.52
C ARG A 211 -4.20 -19.58 28.01
N ASP A 212 -4.28 -19.35 26.70
CA ASP A 212 -5.49 -18.84 26.07
C ASP A 212 -6.60 -19.89 26.17
N THR A 213 -7.68 -19.54 26.88
CA THR A 213 -8.85 -20.41 27.07
C THR A 213 -9.96 -20.13 26.06
N VAL A 214 -9.79 -19.12 25.21
CA VAL A 214 -10.76 -18.73 24.17
C VAL A 214 -10.40 -19.39 22.85
N VAL A 215 -9.12 -19.41 22.49
CA VAL A 215 -8.62 -20.07 21.28
C VAL A 215 -7.55 -21.12 21.61
N ASP A 216 -7.62 -22.28 20.95
CA ASP A 216 -6.67 -23.38 21.17
C ASP A 216 -5.28 -23.05 20.60
N PHE A 217 -4.28 -22.94 21.48
CA PHE A 217 -2.88 -22.72 21.11
C PHE A 217 -2.36 -23.79 20.13
N ALA A 218 -2.73 -25.07 20.32
CA ALA A 218 -2.26 -26.14 19.46
C ALA A 218 -2.84 -26.01 18.04
N ALA A 219 -4.12 -25.69 17.92
CA ALA A 219 -4.75 -25.38 16.65
C ALA A 219 -4.11 -24.17 15.95
N ALA A 220 -3.93 -23.06 16.65
CA ALA A 220 -3.28 -21.87 16.11
C ALA A 220 -1.85 -22.18 15.63
N ARG A 221 -1.06 -22.90 16.42
CA ARG A 221 0.31 -23.29 16.06
C ARG A 221 0.35 -24.17 14.80
N ARG A 222 -0.53 -25.17 14.67
CA ARG A 222 -0.61 -26.02 13.46
C ARG A 222 -0.95 -25.18 12.23
N PHE A 223 -1.97 -24.32 12.35
CA PHE A 223 -2.39 -23.45 11.26
C PHE A 223 -1.27 -22.51 10.79
N VAL A 224 -0.56 -21.90 11.73
CA VAL A 224 0.56 -20.99 11.43
C VAL A 224 1.71 -21.72 10.74
N ALA A 225 2.02 -22.95 11.15
CA ALA A 225 3.04 -23.77 10.48
C ALA A 225 2.67 -24.08 9.02
N ASP A 226 1.38 -24.01 8.69
CA ASP A 226 0.88 -24.25 7.35
C ASP A 226 0.86 -23.00 6.45
N VAL A 227 1.26 -21.83 6.94
CA VAL A 227 1.30 -20.59 6.15
C VAL A 227 2.75 -20.16 5.90
N PRO A 228 3.20 -20.01 4.64
CA PRO A 228 4.52 -19.51 4.33
C PRO A 228 4.74 -18.09 4.87
N HIS A 229 5.98 -17.76 5.22
CA HIS A 229 6.36 -16.47 5.81
C HIS A 229 5.63 -16.12 7.12
N ALA A 230 4.96 -17.10 7.73
CA ALA A 230 4.33 -16.92 9.02
C ALA A 230 5.34 -17.09 10.16
N ARG A 231 5.18 -16.32 11.24
CA ARG A 231 5.99 -16.39 12.45
C ARG A 231 5.12 -16.43 13.68
N LEU A 232 5.23 -17.50 14.46
CA LEU A 232 4.58 -17.61 15.76
C LEU A 232 5.46 -17.00 16.86
N ILE A 233 4.92 -16.01 17.58
CA ILE A 233 5.44 -15.52 18.86
C ILE A 233 4.65 -16.24 19.97
N ASP A 234 5.23 -17.33 20.44
CA ASP A 234 4.70 -18.14 21.54
C ASP A 234 4.91 -17.41 22.89
N LEU A 235 3.83 -17.23 23.64
CA LEU A 235 3.80 -16.68 25.00
C LEU A 235 3.44 -17.79 26.01
N PRO A 236 4.42 -18.44 26.68
CA PRO A 236 4.14 -19.55 27.58
C PRO A 236 3.18 -19.25 28.72
N GLN A 237 3.19 -18.02 29.22
CA GLN A 237 2.31 -17.53 30.30
C GLN A 237 1.22 -16.59 29.79
N GLY A 238 1.12 -16.39 28.47
CA GLY A 238 0.13 -15.48 27.88
C GLY A 238 -1.27 -16.09 27.91
N ASP A 239 -2.24 -15.25 28.23
CA ASP A 239 -3.68 -15.51 28.10
C ASP A 239 -4.26 -14.82 26.86
N HIS A 240 -5.57 -14.88 26.69
CA HIS A 240 -6.27 -14.22 25.59
C HIS A 240 -6.26 -12.69 25.71
N GLY A 241 -6.06 -12.12 26.90
CA GLY A 241 -6.17 -10.68 27.14
C GLY A 241 -4.93 -9.88 26.74
N PHE A 242 -3.77 -10.54 26.61
CA PHE A 242 -2.48 -9.91 26.27
C PHE A 242 -2.11 -8.71 27.18
N ALA A 243 -2.58 -8.71 28.43
CA ALA A 243 -2.48 -7.57 29.34
C ALA A 243 -1.02 -7.19 29.69
N ASP A 244 -0.15 -8.18 29.91
CA ASP A 244 1.28 -7.97 30.19
C ASP A 244 2.08 -7.69 28.91
N ARG A 245 1.87 -6.49 28.36
CA ARG A 245 2.51 -6.02 27.12
C ARG A 245 4.02 -5.94 27.20
N THR A 246 4.58 -5.82 28.41
CA THR A 246 6.05 -5.77 28.62
C THR A 246 6.74 -7.05 28.15
N ARG A 247 6.04 -8.20 28.22
CA ARG A 247 6.60 -9.51 27.84
C ARG A 247 6.57 -9.79 26.34
N TRP A 248 5.68 -9.17 25.58
CA TRP A 248 5.45 -9.53 24.18
C TRP A 248 5.63 -8.38 23.19
N MET A 249 5.36 -7.13 23.58
CA MET A 249 5.50 -5.98 22.68
C MET A 249 6.95 -5.84 22.15
N PRO A 250 8.02 -5.99 22.97
CA PRO A 250 9.38 -5.96 22.43
C PRO A 250 9.66 -7.06 21.40
N ARG A 251 9.13 -8.28 21.62
CA ARG A 251 9.27 -9.40 20.68
C ARG A 251 8.53 -9.16 19.37
N LEU A 252 7.36 -8.52 19.44
CA LEU A 252 6.62 -8.08 18.27
C LEU A 252 7.39 -7.01 17.49
N MET A 253 7.90 -5.99 18.16
CA MET A 253 8.68 -4.93 17.51
C MET A 253 9.97 -5.47 16.87
N ALA A 254 10.62 -6.43 17.52
CA ALA A 254 11.75 -7.15 16.94
C ALA A 254 11.35 -7.98 15.71
N ALA A 255 10.12 -8.50 15.65
CA ALA A 255 9.57 -9.14 14.45
C ALA A 255 9.40 -8.16 13.29
N LEU A 256 8.98 -6.93 13.62
CA LEU A 256 8.74 -5.85 12.66
C LEU A 256 10.04 -5.21 12.16
N GLY A 257 11.13 -5.27 12.92
CA GLY A 257 12.41 -4.62 12.60
C GLY A 257 13.03 -5.01 11.24
N PRO A 258 13.19 -6.31 10.91
CA PRO A 258 13.68 -6.77 9.61
C PRO A 258 12.75 -6.42 8.44
N MET A 259 11.51 -6.04 8.74
CA MET A 259 10.53 -5.57 7.77
C MET A 259 10.65 -4.06 7.54
N ARG A 260 11.86 -3.50 7.63
CA ARG A 260 12.18 -2.29 6.88
C ARG A 260 12.46 -2.72 5.45
N VAL A 261 11.75 -2.10 4.50
CA VAL A 261 11.98 -2.36 3.08
C VAL A 261 13.46 -2.06 2.82
N PRO A 262 14.28 -3.01 2.35
CA PRO A 262 15.50 -2.65 1.66
C PRO A 262 15.04 -1.75 0.52
N VAL A 263 15.47 -0.49 0.52
CA VAL A 263 15.40 0.31 -0.69
C VAL A 263 16.29 -0.43 -1.68
N ASP A 264 15.71 -1.31 -2.49
CA ASP A 264 16.45 -1.95 -3.56
C ASP A 264 16.85 -0.82 -4.51
N ALA A 265 18.09 -0.39 -4.35
CA ALA A 265 18.78 0.62 -5.11
C ALA A 265 18.96 0.09 -6.55
N ALA A 266 17.93 0.27 -7.35
CA ALA A 266 18.09 0.59 -8.76
C ALA A 266 17.35 1.91 -9.00
N THR A 267 17.78 2.95 -8.29
CA THR A 267 17.19 4.28 -8.38
C THR A 267 17.58 4.93 -9.71
N VAL A 268 16.64 4.93 -10.64
CA VAL A 268 16.44 6.11 -11.48
C VAL A 268 15.55 7.05 -10.67
N ALA A 269 16.11 8.18 -10.23
CA ALA A 269 15.38 9.32 -9.64
C ALA A 269 14.50 9.07 -8.39
N ASP A 270 14.87 8.16 -7.47
CA ASP A 270 14.13 7.87 -6.22
C ASP A 270 12.63 7.54 -6.44
N LEU A 271 12.30 6.98 -7.60
CA LEU A 271 10.95 6.62 -7.96
C LEU A 271 10.51 5.30 -7.28
N PRO A 272 9.21 5.12 -6.95
CA PRO A 272 8.70 3.91 -6.34
C PRO A 272 8.52 2.79 -7.39
N LEU A 273 9.66 2.23 -7.81
CA LEU A 273 9.74 1.27 -8.92
C LEU A 273 9.76 -0.17 -8.42
N THR A 274 9.19 -1.08 -9.22
CA THR A 274 9.43 -2.52 -9.13
C THR A 274 9.97 -3.02 -10.46
N VAL A 275 11.14 -3.66 -10.45
CA VAL A 275 11.83 -4.10 -11.67
C VAL A 275 11.73 -5.62 -11.79
N LEU A 276 11.13 -6.12 -12.87
CA LEU A 276 11.08 -7.53 -13.19
C LEU A 276 12.01 -7.80 -14.38
N PRO A 277 13.15 -8.50 -14.18
CA PRO A 277 14.02 -8.90 -15.28
C PRO A 277 13.34 -9.94 -16.18
N PRO A 278 13.83 -10.16 -17.41
CA PRO A 278 13.26 -11.17 -18.29
C PRO A 278 13.59 -12.58 -17.79
N ALA A 279 12.66 -13.52 -17.92
CA ALA A 279 12.86 -14.90 -17.46
C ALA A 279 14.02 -15.62 -18.15
N ARG A 280 14.27 -15.33 -19.44
CA ARG A 280 15.41 -15.88 -20.21
C ARG A 280 16.27 -14.75 -20.75
N ARG A 281 17.58 -14.81 -20.47
CA ARG A 281 18.57 -13.92 -21.09
C ARG A 281 18.84 -14.37 -22.52
N GLY A 282 18.95 -13.44 -23.47
CA GLY A 282 19.24 -13.73 -24.88
C GLY A 282 18.02 -13.99 -25.77
N ASP A 283 16.79 -13.85 -25.26
CA ASP A 283 15.60 -13.80 -26.11
C ASP A 283 15.67 -12.61 -27.07
N HIS A 284 15.13 -12.71 -28.29
CA HIS A 284 15.29 -11.70 -29.35
C HIS A 284 14.19 -10.64 -29.40
N ASP A 285 13.15 -10.73 -28.57
CA ASP A 285 12.09 -9.71 -28.53
C ASP A 285 12.67 -8.36 -28.08
N ASP A 286 12.68 -7.34 -28.95
CA ASP A 286 13.31 -6.04 -28.70
C ASP A 286 12.50 -5.13 -27.76
N ARG A 287 11.42 -5.65 -27.17
CA ARG A 287 10.50 -4.89 -26.32
C ARG A 287 10.79 -5.01 -24.83
N MET A 288 10.48 -3.94 -24.11
CA MET A 288 10.28 -3.90 -22.66
C MET A 288 8.93 -3.26 -22.33
N ALA A 289 8.45 -3.43 -21.11
CA ALA A 289 7.24 -2.78 -20.64
C ALA A 289 7.51 -1.78 -19.51
N VAL A 290 6.77 -0.66 -19.53
CA VAL A 290 6.63 0.25 -18.40
C VAL A 290 5.17 0.26 -17.99
N ILE A 291 4.88 -0.05 -16.73
CA ILE A 291 3.51 -0.20 -16.23
C ILE A 291 3.23 0.81 -15.13
N TYR A 292 2.16 1.59 -15.26
CA TYR A 292 1.62 2.43 -14.19
C TYR A 292 0.42 1.73 -13.55
N SER A 293 0.49 1.46 -12.25
CA SER A 293 -0.56 0.75 -11.51
C SER A 293 -1.85 1.57 -11.34
N GLY A 294 -2.89 0.91 -10.82
CA GLY A 294 -4.07 1.60 -10.31
C GLY A 294 -3.82 2.41 -9.02
N ASP A 295 -4.90 2.97 -8.47
CA ASP A 295 -4.91 3.80 -7.26
C ASP A 295 -4.61 3.05 -5.96
N GLY A 296 -4.65 1.72 -6.00
CA GLY A 296 -4.25 0.82 -4.91
C GLY A 296 -2.74 0.61 -4.79
N GLY A 297 -1.93 1.18 -5.71
CA GLY A 297 -0.49 0.98 -5.79
C GLY A 297 -0.08 -0.29 -6.54
N TRP A 298 1.19 -0.69 -6.43
CA TRP A 298 1.74 -1.85 -7.16
C TRP A 298 1.34 -3.17 -6.49
N VAL A 299 0.11 -3.61 -6.75
CA VAL A 299 -0.52 -4.77 -6.10
C VAL A 299 -1.43 -5.54 -7.05
N GLY A 300 -1.68 -6.83 -6.75
CA GLY A 300 -2.69 -7.62 -7.46
C GLY A 300 -2.50 -7.64 -8.98
N LEU A 301 -3.49 -7.13 -9.73
CA LEU A 301 -3.57 -7.26 -11.18
C LEU A 301 -2.34 -6.70 -11.91
N ASP A 302 -1.83 -5.53 -11.51
CA ASP A 302 -0.66 -4.89 -12.13
C ASP A 302 0.59 -5.77 -12.06
N ARG A 303 0.85 -6.32 -10.87
CA ARG A 303 1.95 -7.25 -10.61
C ARG A 303 1.74 -8.58 -11.33
N ASP A 304 0.51 -9.08 -11.36
CA ASP A 304 0.18 -10.32 -12.04
C ASP A 304 0.41 -10.17 -13.56
N ILE A 305 0.01 -9.06 -14.18
CA ILE A 305 0.31 -8.75 -15.59
C ILE A 305 1.82 -8.66 -15.80
N ALA A 306 2.53 -7.89 -14.98
CA ALA A 306 3.99 -7.75 -15.07
C ALA A 306 4.70 -9.12 -15.02
N SER A 307 4.24 -10.00 -14.12
CA SER A 307 4.79 -11.35 -13.97
C SER A 307 4.54 -12.21 -15.21
N GLN A 308 3.37 -12.10 -15.84
CA GLN A 308 3.07 -12.79 -17.10
C GLN A 308 3.94 -12.29 -18.26
N LEU A 309 4.23 -10.98 -18.32
CA LEU A 309 5.13 -10.41 -19.33
C LEU A 309 6.58 -10.86 -19.11
N ALA A 310 7.07 -10.78 -17.88
CA ALA A 310 8.42 -11.23 -17.52
C ALA A 310 8.64 -12.72 -17.80
N ALA A 311 7.63 -13.56 -17.53
CA ALA A 311 7.63 -14.98 -17.87
C ALA A 311 7.73 -15.24 -19.38
N LYS A 312 7.29 -14.29 -20.21
CA LYS A 312 7.44 -14.29 -21.67
C LYS A 312 8.66 -13.48 -22.14
N SER A 313 9.66 -13.32 -21.26
CA SER A 313 10.93 -12.63 -21.51
C SER A 313 10.83 -11.14 -21.84
N ILE A 314 9.68 -10.49 -21.60
CA ILE A 314 9.56 -9.04 -21.68
C ILE A 314 9.90 -8.45 -20.30
N PRO A 315 11.04 -7.75 -20.14
CA PRO A 315 11.35 -7.13 -18.87
C PRO A 315 10.41 -5.97 -18.57
N VAL A 316 10.11 -5.75 -17.29
CA VAL A 316 9.10 -4.79 -16.85
C VAL A 316 9.68 -3.83 -15.81
N VAL A 317 9.38 -2.54 -15.99
CA VAL A 317 9.49 -1.52 -14.94
C VAL A 317 8.07 -1.13 -14.52
N GLY A 318 7.71 -1.46 -13.28
CA GLY A 318 6.45 -1.08 -12.66
C GLY A 318 6.59 0.20 -11.85
N ILE A 319 5.65 1.13 -11.98
CA ILE A 319 5.51 2.33 -11.17
C ILE A 319 4.31 2.11 -10.23
N ASP A 320 4.54 2.20 -8.93
CA ASP A 320 3.48 2.27 -7.92
C ASP A 320 2.83 3.67 -7.98
N SER A 321 1.72 3.79 -8.71
CA SER A 321 1.04 5.06 -8.93
C SER A 321 0.61 5.71 -7.62
N LEU A 322 0.14 4.93 -6.64
CA LEU A 322 -0.25 5.42 -5.31
C LEU A 322 0.90 6.15 -4.63
N SER A 323 2.07 5.53 -4.60
CA SER A 323 3.26 6.12 -3.99
C SER A 323 3.80 7.29 -4.81
N TYR A 324 3.76 7.19 -6.14
CA TYR A 324 4.33 8.19 -7.04
C TYR A 324 3.53 9.51 -7.05
N PHE A 325 2.20 9.41 -7.05
CA PHE A 325 1.25 10.55 -7.02
C PHE A 325 0.69 10.83 -5.61
N TRP A 326 1.32 10.27 -4.57
CA TRP A 326 0.98 10.58 -3.17
C TRP A 326 1.09 12.09 -2.89
N SER A 327 2.10 12.72 -3.50
CA SER A 327 2.22 14.17 -3.61
C SER A 327 1.90 14.61 -5.04
N GLN A 328 1.41 15.85 -5.19
CA GLN A 328 1.05 16.40 -6.50
C GLN A 328 2.22 16.33 -7.49
N ARG A 329 1.92 15.88 -8.70
CA ARG A 329 2.85 15.89 -9.84
C ARG A 329 2.28 16.74 -10.97
N THR A 330 3.13 17.12 -11.92
CA THR A 330 2.69 17.72 -13.18
C THR A 330 2.86 16.72 -14.32
N PRO A 331 2.04 16.78 -15.39
CA PRO A 331 2.24 15.93 -16.57
C PRO A 331 3.66 16.04 -17.14
N ALA A 332 4.23 17.25 -17.18
CA ALA A 332 5.58 17.49 -17.68
C ALA A 332 6.65 16.86 -16.78
N GLY A 333 6.53 16.97 -15.45
CA GLY A 333 7.45 16.31 -14.52
C GLY A 333 7.39 14.80 -14.66
N ALA A 334 6.18 14.23 -14.73
CA ALA A 334 6.00 12.80 -14.96
C ALA A 334 6.50 12.32 -16.33
N GLY A 335 6.42 13.16 -17.36
CA GLY A 335 7.03 12.89 -18.66
C GLY A 335 8.55 12.85 -18.61
N GLN A 336 9.19 13.74 -17.84
CA GLN A 336 10.64 13.71 -17.63
C GLN A 336 11.07 12.43 -16.90
N ASP A 337 10.33 12.02 -15.87
CA ASP A 337 10.57 10.76 -15.16
C ASP A 337 10.44 9.56 -16.10
N LEU A 338 9.36 9.50 -16.89
CA LEU A 338 9.16 8.44 -17.88
C LEU A 338 10.30 8.40 -18.92
N ARG A 339 10.76 9.56 -19.40
CA ARG A 339 11.91 9.65 -20.30
C ARG A 339 13.18 9.05 -19.67
N HIS A 340 13.46 9.36 -18.41
CA HIS A 340 14.60 8.79 -17.70
C HIS A 340 14.49 7.27 -17.54
N LEU A 341 13.29 6.77 -17.22
CA LEU A 341 13.05 5.32 -17.12
C LEU A 341 13.27 4.62 -18.46
N ILE A 342 12.70 5.16 -19.54
CA ILE A 342 12.87 4.61 -20.90
C ILE A 342 14.36 4.58 -21.26
N ALA A 343 15.08 5.69 -21.10
CA ALA A 343 16.50 5.77 -21.44
C ALA A 343 17.34 4.76 -20.63
N ALA A 344 17.15 4.70 -19.31
CA ALA A 344 17.94 3.85 -18.43
C ALA A 344 17.70 2.35 -18.70
N TYR A 345 16.43 1.93 -18.78
CA TYR A 345 16.09 0.51 -18.85
C TYR A 345 16.16 -0.06 -20.26
N SER A 346 15.88 0.74 -21.30
CA SER A 346 16.08 0.30 -22.68
C SER A 346 17.54 0.03 -22.97
N ALA A 347 18.45 0.89 -22.50
CA ALA A 347 19.90 0.68 -22.58
C ALA A 347 20.34 -0.53 -21.75
N ARG A 348 19.89 -0.63 -20.49
CA ARG A 348 20.25 -1.73 -19.59
C ARG A 348 19.88 -3.11 -20.15
N TRP A 349 18.73 -3.24 -20.79
CA TRP A 349 18.24 -4.51 -21.30
C TRP A 349 18.44 -4.73 -22.79
N HIS A 350 18.97 -3.74 -23.52
CA HIS A 350 19.05 -3.75 -24.98
C HIS A 350 17.68 -3.97 -25.62
N ARG A 351 16.66 -3.31 -25.06
CA ARG A 351 15.25 -3.38 -25.49
C ARG A 351 14.76 -1.98 -25.86
N PRO A 352 15.03 -1.49 -27.08
CA PRO A 352 14.74 -0.12 -27.45
C PRO A 352 13.25 0.18 -27.59
N ARG A 353 12.39 -0.84 -27.72
CA ARG A 353 10.95 -0.66 -27.93
C ARG A 353 10.18 -0.78 -26.62
N VAL A 354 9.32 0.19 -26.32
CA VAL A 354 8.64 0.29 -25.03
C VAL A 354 7.14 0.14 -25.18
N MET A 355 6.57 -0.84 -24.48
CA MET A 355 5.13 -0.98 -24.29
C MET A 355 4.73 -0.22 -23.02
N LEU A 356 3.94 0.84 -23.17
CA LEU A 356 3.36 1.55 -22.05
C LEU A 356 2.02 0.93 -21.69
N ILE A 357 1.82 0.62 -20.41
CA ILE A 357 0.61 -0.02 -19.91
C ILE A 357 0.13 0.76 -18.69
N GLY A 358 -1.12 1.22 -18.70
CA GLY A 358 -1.75 1.85 -17.54
C GLY A 358 -2.97 1.05 -17.12
N TYR A 359 -3.15 0.89 -15.81
CA TYR A 359 -4.36 0.32 -15.23
C TYR A 359 -5.09 1.36 -14.37
N SER A 360 -6.40 1.49 -14.55
CA SER A 360 -7.27 2.38 -13.76
C SER A 360 -6.66 3.80 -13.71
N PHE A 361 -6.36 4.32 -12.53
CA PHE A 361 -5.64 5.58 -12.35
C PHE A 361 -4.39 5.73 -13.25
N GLY A 362 -3.58 4.68 -13.40
CA GLY A 362 -2.42 4.69 -14.30
C GLY A 362 -2.80 4.83 -15.78
N ALA A 363 -3.95 4.29 -16.19
CA ALA A 363 -4.50 4.49 -17.53
C ALA A 363 -4.96 5.93 -17.76
N ASP A 364 -5.48 6.58 -16.72
CA ASP A 364 -6.00 7.95 -16.81
C ASP A 364 -4.88 8.97 -17.03
N VAL A 365 -3.78 8.84 -16.27
CA VAL A 365 -2.67 9.80 -16.30
C VAL A 365 -1.74 9.62 -17.51
N LEU A 366 -1.56 8.38 -17.99
CA LEU A 366 -0.57 8.07 -19.03
C LEU A 366 -0.74 8.87 -20.32
N PRO A 367 -1.95 9.07 -20.89
CA PRO A 367 -2.11 9.86 -22.11
C PRO A 367 -1.55 11.28 -22.00
N ALA A 368 -1.78 11.95 -20.87
CA ALA A 368 -1.25 13.30 -20.65
C ALA A 368 0.27 13.29 -20.40
N ILE A 369 0.81 12.29 -19.71
CA ILE A 369 2.26 12.10 -19.54
C ILE A 369 2.95 11.91 -20.89
N VAL A 370 2.47 10.97 -21.71
CA VAL A 370 3.01 10.66 -23.04
C VAL A 370 2.92 11.86 -23.97
N GLY A 371 1.87 12.68 -23.83
CA GLY A 371 1.72 13.93 -24.58
C GLY A 371 2.85 14.94 -24.35
N THR A 372 3.59 14.84 -23.25
CA THR A 372 4.71 15.74 -22.93
C THR A 372 6.08 15.25 -23.42
N LEU A 373 6.16 14.02 -23.94
CA LEU A 373 7.42 13.44 -24.41
C LEU A 373 7.89 14.10 -25.71
N ASP A 374 9.20 14.32 -25.79
CA ASP A 374 9.88 14.76 -27.00
C ASP A 374 9.81 13.67 -28.10
N PRO A 375 10.00 14.04 -29.38
CA PRO A 375 9.91 13.10 -30.49
C PRO A 375 10.83 11.89 -30.37
N GLN A 376 12.07 12.09 -29.90
CA GLN A 376 13.05 11.01 -29.78
C GLN A 376 12.59 9.98 -28.75
N THR A 377 12.13 10.42 -27.58
CA THR A 377 11.57 9.50 -26.57
C THR A 377 10.29 8.82 -27.07
N ARG A 378 9.45 9.54 -27.83
CA ARG A 378 8.20 9.00 -28.38
C ARG A 378 8.46 7.88 -29.40
N ASP A 379 9.54 7.95 -30.17
CA ASP A 379 9.89 6.92 -31.16
C ASP A 379 10.22 5.55 -30.54
N HIS A 380 10.60 5.52 -29.26
CA HIS A 380 10.76 4.28 -28.52
C HIS A 380 9.41 3.59 -28.22
N ILE A 381 8.29 4.32 -28.21
CA ILE A 381 7.00 3.77 -27.80
C ILE A 381 6.42 2.86 -28.89
N ALA A 382 6.37 1.56 -28.59
CA ALA A 382 5.78 0.55 -29.47
C ALA A 382 4.25 0.51 -29.39
N SER A 383 3.68 0.73 -28.20
CA SER A 383 2.24 0.70 -27.97
C SER A 383 1.87 1.35 -26.65
N LEU A 384 0.64 1.85 -26.55
CA LEU A 384 0.00 2.32 -25.31
C LEU A 384 -1.27 1.50 -25.04
N SER A 385 -1.31 0.75 -23.94
CA SER A 385 -2.49 -0.02 -23.51
C SER A 385 -3.10 0.62 -22.26
N LEU A 386 -4.37 0.99 -22.35
CA LEU A 386 -5.14 1.66 -21.30
C LEU A 386 -6.21 0.69 -20.79
N LEU A 387 -6.02 0.13 -19.60
CA LEU A 387 -6.88 -0.87 -18.98
C LEU A 387 -7.79 -0.19 -17.97
N GLY A 388 -9.09 -0.18 -18.22
CA GLY A 388 -10.08 0.38 -17.29
C GLY A 388 -10.01 1.91 -17.22
N LEU A 389 -9.88 2.54 -18.39
CA LEU A 389 -9.75 3.99 -18.52
C LEU A 389 -11.00 4.72 -18.04
N GLY A 390 -10.84 5.67 -17.12
CA GLY A 390 -11.85 6.62 -16.67
C GLY A 390 -11.92 7.91 -17.52
N PRO A 391 -12.93 8.76 -17.28
CA PRO A 391 -13.18 9.97 -18.08
C PRO A 391 -12.20 11.12 -17.79
N THR A 392 -11.60 11.14 -16.60
CA THR A 392 -10.73 12.22 -16.13
C THR A 392 -9.45 11.68 -15.51
N ALA A 393 -8.40 12.49 -15.55
CA ALA A 393 -7.08 12.21 -14.99
C ALA A 393 -6.74 13.24 -13.92
N ASP A 394 -6.52 12.77 -12.70
CA ASP A 394 -6.00 13.55 -11.58
C ASP A 394 -4.51 13.25 -11.38
N PHE A 395 -3.67 14.29 -11.32
CA PHE A 395 -2.22 14.14 -11.11
C PHE A 395 -1.80 14.21 -9.63
N GLN A 396 -2.76 13.97 -8.75
CA GLN A 396 -2.60 13.88 -7.31
C GLN A 396 -3.73 13.00 -6.76
N PHE A 397 -3.42 12.17 -5.77
CA PHE A 397 -4.49 11.54 -5.00
C PHE A 397 -5.21 12.58 -4.15
N HIS A 398 -6.40 12.98 -4.57
CA HIS A 398 -7.33 13.75 -3.76
C HIS A 398 -8.32 12.78 -3.12
N LEU A 399 -8.38 12.76 -1.78
CA LEU A 399 -9.50 12.12 -1.07
C LEU A 399 -10.85 12.75 -1.42
N ALA A 400 -10.86 14.01 -1.90
CA ALA A 400 -12.07 14.70 -2.35
C ALA A 400 -12.68 14.09 -3.62
N SER A 401 -11.88 13.45 -4.49
CA SER A 401 -12.39 12.71 -5.66
C SER A 401 -13.27 11.51 -5.25
N TRP A 402 -13.21 11.08 -3.98
CA TRP A 402 -14.07 10.01 -3.43
C TRP A 402 -15.40 10.52 -2.84
N LEU A 403 -15.54 11.84 -2.67
CA LEU A 403 -16.79 12.51 -2.26
C LEU A 403 -17.57 13.08 -3.46
N ASN A 404 -17.26 12.66 -4.70
CA ASN A 404 -17.78 13.25 -5.94
C ASN A 404 -17.55 14.76 -6.03
N LEU A 405 -16.41 15.24 -5.52
CA LEU A 405 -15.97 16.61 -5.76
C LEU A 405 -14.94 16.54 -6.89
N ASP A 406 -15.36 17.00 -8.08
CA ASP A 406 -14.45 17.18 -9.21
C ASP A 406 -13.23 17.96 -8.73
N SER A 407 -12.03 17.41 -8.98
CA SER A 407 -10.83 18.21 -8.81
C SER A 407 -10.90 19.31 -9.87
N ALA A 408 -10.77 20.58 -9.47
CA ALA A 408 -10.77 21.71 -10.40
C ALA A 408 -9.61 21.65 -11.44
N GLN A 409 -8.75 20.63 -11.35
CA GLN A 409 -7.53 20.43 -12.13
C GLN A 409 -7.57 19.12 -12.94
N ALA A 410 -8.65 18.33 -12.83
CA ALA A 410 -8.81 17.06 -13.52
C ALA A 410 -8.82 17.27 -15.04
N GLN A 411 -7.98 16.52 -15.76
CA GLN A 411 -7.87 16.65 -17.22
C GLN A 411 -8.70 15.57 -17.92
N PRO A 412 -9.48 15.89 -18.97
CA PRO A 412 -10.26 14.88 -19.68
C PRO A 412 -9.34 13.92 -20.45
N THR A 413 -9.57 12.62 -20.32
CA THR A 413 -8.70 11.58 -20.89
C THR A 413 -8.84 11.44 -22.40
N VAL A 414 -10.07 11.51 -22.93
CA VAL A 414 -10.36 11.34 -24.37
C VAL A 414 -9.64 12.38 -25.24
N PRO A 415 -9.70 13.70 -24.96
CA PRO A 415 -8.92 14.68 -25.71
C PRO A 415 -7.42 14.46 -25.63
N ALA A 416 -6.88 13.99 -24.49
CA ALA A 416 -5.47 13.67 -24.38
C ALA A 416 -5.06 12.52 -25.32
N ILE A 417 -5.87 11.47 -25.40
CA ILE A 417 -5.66 10.33 -26.31
C ILE A 417 -5.72 10.78 -27.78
N MET A 418 -6.68 11.66 -28.13
CA MET A 418 -6.83 12.18 -29.50
C MET A 418 -5.63 13.03 -29.98
N ARG A 419 -4.76 13.49 -29.07
CA ARG A 419 -3.50 14.18 -29.40
C ARG A 419 -2.34 13.21 -29.68
N LEU A 420 -2.48 11.93 -29.35
CA LEU A 420 -1.44 10.90 -29.50
C LEU A 420 -1.57 10.11 -30.81
N ARG A 421 -1.94 10.78 -31.91
CA ARG A 421 -2.42 10.17 -33.17
C ARG A 421 -1.44 9.19 -33.83
N ASP A 422 -0.15 9.29 -33.52
CA ASP A 422 0.90 8.49 -34.13
C ASP A 422 1.22 7.20 -33.35
N LEU A 423 0.58 6.99 -32.19
CA LEU A 423 0.84 5.85 -31.33
C LEU A 423 -0.21 4.74 -31.55
N PRO A 424 0.20 3.46 -31.54
CA PRO A 424 -0.76 2.36 -31.47
C PRO A 424 -1.39 2.30 -30.06
N ILE A 425 -2.64 2.75 -29.95
CA ILE A 425 -3.36 2.81 -28.67
C ILE A 425 -4.43 1.71 -28.61
N ARG A 426 -4.51 1.04 -27.46
CA ARG A 426 -5.59 0.12 -27.11
C ARG A 426 -6.29 0.61 -25.86
N CYS A 427 -7.62 0.59 -25.90
CA CYS A 427 -8.46 0.83 -24.72
C CYS A 427 -9.20 -0.46 -24.38
N ILE A 428 -8.92 -1.01 -23.21
CA ILE A 428 -9.41 -2.32 -22.75
C ILE A 428 -10.38 -2.09 -21.61
N ARG A 429 -11.62 -2.59 -21.72
CA ARG A 429 -12.65 -2.47 -20.68
C ARG A 429 -13.31 -3.80 -20.33
N GLY A 430 -13.79 -3.91 -19.11
CA GLY A 430 -14.58 -5.06 -18.66
C GLY A 430 -16.00 -5.04 -19.25
N THR A 431 -16.63 -6.20 -19.40
CA THR A 431 -18.05 -6.30 -19.77
C THR A 431 -19.00 -5.71 -18.74
N LEU A 432 -18.58 -5.64 -17.47
CA LEU A 432 -19.36 -5.12 -16.34
C LEU A 432 -18.86 -3.74 -15.89
N GLU A 433 -18.09 -3.04 -16.73
CA GLU A 433 -17.53 -1.73 -16.44
C GLU A 433 -18.39 -0.63 -17.06
N GLU A 434 -19.05 0.17 -16.22
CA GLU A 434 -20.02 1.18 -16.64
C GLU A 434 -19.39 2.58 -16.82
N GLU A 435 -18.32 2.89 -16.09
CA GLU A 435 -17.70 4.22 -16.05
C GLU A 435 -16.49 4.37 -17.00
N SER A 436 -16.33 3.45 -17.95
CA SER A 436 -15.19 3.49 -18.87
C SER A 436 -15.33 4.59 -19.92
N ALA A 437 -14.25 5.34 -20.16
CA ALA A 437 -14.15 6.31 -21.24
C ALA A 437 -13.82 5.67 -22.61
N CYS A 438 -13.50 4.37 -22.66
CA CYS A 438 -13.15 3.69 -23.91
C CYS A 438 -14.20 3.85 -25.03
N PRO A 439 -15.53 3.74 -24.77
CA PRO A 439 -16.55 3.89 -25.81
C PRO A 439 -16.57 5.29 -26.45
N ALA A 440 -16.16 6.33 -25.71
CA ALA A 440 -16.15 7.70 -26.18
C ALA A 440 -14.95 8.03 -27.10
N ILE A 441 -13.94 7.16 -27.17
CA ILE A 441 -12.77 7.35 -28.04
C ILE A 441 -13.15 6.93 -29.47
N PRO A 442 -13.04 7.82 -30.48
CA PRO A 442 -13.28 7.43 -31.86
C PRO A 442 -12.32 6.31 -32.30
N ARG A 443 -12.84 5.32 -33.02
CA ARG A 443 -12.10 4.10 -33.42
C ARG A 443 -10.80 4.33 -34.18
N ARG A 444 -10.58 5.52 -34.75
CA ARG A 444 -9.34 5.91 -35.44
C ARG A 444 -8.20 6.35 -34.49
N PHE A 445 -8.49 6.56 -33.21
CA PHE A 445 -7.49 6.94 -32.20
C PHE A 445 -7.13 5.81 -31.24
N ALA A 446 -7.99 4.81 -31.06
CA ALA A 446 -7.69 3.63 -30.27
C ALA A 446 -8.47 2.40 -30.74
N THR A 447 -7.84 1.23 -30.64
CA THR A 447 -8.55 -0.05 -30.75
C THR A 447 -9.25 -0.36 -29.44
N GLN A 448 -10.58 -0.53 -29.49
CA GLN A 448 -11.38 -0.90 -28.33
C GLN A 448 -11.41 -2.42 -28.16
N ILE A 449 -11.13 -2.91 -26.96
CA ILE A 449 -11.15 -4.34 -26.60
C ILE A 449 -12.03 -4.51 -25.37
N ILE A 450 -12.96 -5.48 -25.42
CA ILE A 450 -13.86 -5.81 -24.31
C ILE A 450 -13.49 -7.20 -23.81
N VAL A 451 -13.33 -7.36 -22.50
CA VAL A 451 -13.00 -8.65 -21.86
C VAL A 451 -13.96 -8.96 -20.71
N PRO A 452 -14.12 -10.23 -20.31
CA PRO A 452 -15.00 -10.60 -19.21
C PRO A 452 -14.60 -9.94 -17.87
N GLY A 453 -15.61 -9.65 -17.05
CA GLY A 453 -15.45 -9.10 -15.70
C GLY A 453 -15.76 -7.61 -15.61
N GLY A 454 -15.60 -7.05 -14.40
CA GLY A 454 -15.71 -5.60 -14.16
C GLY A 454 -14.36 -4.90 -14.25
N HIS A 455 -14.19 -3.82 -13.49
CA HIS A 455 -12.97 -2.98 -13.49
C HIS A 455 -11.67 -3.73 -13.10
N HIS A 456 -11.77 -4.88 -12.41
CA HIS A 456 -10.62 -5.75 -12.11
C HIS A 456 -10.45 -6.92 -13.09
N PHE A 457 -11.23 -6.96 -14.18
CA PHE A 457 -11.11 -7.93 -15.28
C PHE A 457 -11.15 -9.40 -14.84
N GLY A 458 -11.89 -9.69 -13.76
CA GLY A 458 -11.95 -11.03 -13.15
C GLY A 458 -10.60 -11.55 -12.65
N ARG A 459 -9.62 -10.66 -12.43
CA ARG A 459 -8.22 -10.99 -12.13
C ARG A 459 -7.54 -11.86 -13.20
N ASN A 460 -7.98 -11.77 -14.46
CA ASN A 460 -7.44 -12.56 -15.55
C ASN A 460 -6.19 -11.93 -16.17
N ALA A 461 -5.09 -11.90 -15.41
CA ALA A 461 -3.82 -11.33 -15.85
C ALA A 461 -3.24 -12.02 -17.10
N ALA A 462 -3.46 -13.34 -17.26
CA ALA A 462 -2.99 -14.09 -18.42
C ALA A 462 -3.66 -13.62 -19.73
N LEU A 463 -4.98 -13.37 -19.69
CA LEU A 463 -5.71 -12.81 -20.82
C LEU A 463 -5.19 -11.40 -21.17
N LEU A 464 -5.06 -10.54 -20.16
CA LEU A 464 -4.60 -9.16 -20.36
C LEU A 464 -3.17 -9.12 -20.90
N ALA A 465 -2.26 -9.94 -20.38
CA ALA A 465 -0.90 -10.08 -20.88
C ALA A 465 -0.88 -10.50 -22.36
N THR A 466 -1.76 -11.43 -22.75
CA THR A 466 -1.89 -11.86 -24.16
C THR A 466 -2.36 -10.69 -25.05
N ILE A 467 -3.33 -9.91 -24.58
CA ILE A 467 -3.87 -8.75 -25.32
C ILE A 467 -2.82 -7.65 -25.50
N VAL A 468 -2.09 -7.28 -24.45
CA VAL A 468 -1.09 -6.20 -24.54
C VAL A 468 0.13 -6.60 -25.37
N LEU A 469 0.48 -7.89 -25.42
CA LEU A 469 1.57 -8.40 -26.25
C LEU A 469 1.23 -8.50 -27.73
N ALA A 470 -0.06 -8.62 -28.06
CA ALA A 470 -0.50 -8.78 -29.44
C ALA A 470 0.01 -7.62 -30.32
N PRO A 471 0.45 -7.86 -31.56
CA PRO A 471 0.94 -6.81 -32.44
C PRO A 471 -0.07 -5.66 -32.57
N SER A 472 0.35 -4.42 -32.33
CA SER A 472 -0.49 -3.23 -32.56
C SER A 472 -0.08 -2.57 -33.87
N ALA A 473 -1.03 -2.30 -34.76
CA ALA A 473 -0.78 -1.46 -35.93
C ALA A 473 -1.14 -0.01 -35.62
N ARG A 474 -0.39 0.95 -36.18
CA ARG A 474 -0.84 2.36 -36.20
C ARG A 474 -2.17 2.42 -36.95
N GLN A 475 -3.14 3.11 -36.38
CA GLN A 475 -4.40 3.37 -37.08
C GLN A 475 -4.10 4.41 -38.15
N ARG A 476 -4.17 4.00 -39.43
CA ARG A 476 -3.97 4.92 -40.55
C ARG A 476 -5.13 5.92 -40.53
N VAL A 477 -4.78 7.21 -40.49
CA VAL A 477 -5.72 8.33 -40.56
C VAL A 477 -6.33 8.41 -41.94
#